data_AF-A0AAE9FIE7-F1
#
_entry.id   AF-A0AAE9FIE7-F1
#
_cell.length_a   1.000
_cell.length_b   1.000
_cell.length_c   1.000
_cell.angle_alpha   90.00
_cell.angle_beta   90.00
_cell.angle_gamma   90.00
#
_symmetry.space_group_name_H-M   'P 1'
#
loop_
_entity.id
_entity.type
_entity.pdbx_description
1 polymer ?
#
loop_
_entity_poly.entity_id
_entity_poly.type
_entity_poly.pdbx_seq_one_letter_code
_entity_poly.pdbx_strand_id
1 'polypeptide(L)'
;MRLYLVHFLFIAGIIAPVVPTRFYISGTVSCQSSPPWCYTIQLLELDSNFNDVITSVSGCELTNPNQKFSFEGWQPWDGLFDWHFELELLIKHDCGLEITDEKQSMRLSFGQFYRVKHTFKKEVNIDLSKNTTEVIVTPTKSWE
;
A
#
# COMPACT_ATOMS: atom_id res chain seq x y z
N MET A 1 41.48 0.52 27.87
CA MET A 1 40.84 -0.66 27.23
C MET A 1 39.39 -0.93 27.67
N ARG A 2 39.02 -0.81 28.95
CA ARG A 2 37.64 -1.13 29.41
C ARG A 2 36.54 -0.17 28.91
N LEU A 3 36.81 1.13 28.77
CA LEU A 3 35.80 2.11 28.32
C LEU A 3 35.40 1.93 26.85
N TYR A 4 36.38 1.65 25.98
CA TYR A 4 36.16 1.43 24.55
C TYR A 4 35.30 0.20 24.27
N LEU A 5 35.45 -0.86 25.07
CA LEU A 5 34.64 -2.08 24.94
C LEU A 5 33.16 -1.83 25.26
N VAL A 6 32.88 -0.99 26.27
CA VAL A 6 31.52 -0.61 26.66
C VAL A 6 30.88 0.27 25.57
N HIS A 7 31.64 1.20 24.99
CA HIS A 7 31.15 2.02 23.87
C HIS A 7 30.91 1.17 22.61
N PHE A 8 31.77 0.20 22.31
CA PHE A 8 31.59 -0.70 21.18
C PHE A 8 30.38 -1.61 21.36
N LEU A 9 30.11 -2.10 22.57
CA LEU A 9 28.91 -2.90 22.89
C LEU A 9 27.62 -2.05 22.83
N PHE A 10 27.66 -0.79 23.26
CA PHE A 10 26.52 0.13 23.12
C PHE A 10 26.25 0.48 21.65
N ILE A 11 27.28 0.71 20.83
CA ILE A 11 27.11 1.00 19.40
C ILE A 11 26.68 -0.25 18.62
N ALA A 12 27.26 -1.42 18.93
CA ALA A 12 26.90 -2.69 18.27
C ALA A 12 25.51 -3.21 18.67
N GLY A 13 25.04 -2.94 19.89
CA GLY A 13 23.69 -3.27 20.33
C GLY A 13 22.58 -2.43 19.67
N ILE A 14 22.94 -1.30 19.05
CA ILE A 14 22.00 -0.42 18.34
C ILE A 14 21.80 -0.86 16.87
N ILE A 15 22.74 -1.63 16.30
CA ILE A 15 22.63 -2.16 14.94
C ILE A 15 21.95 -3.54 14.99
N ALA A 16 20.73 -3.61 15.54
CA ALA A 16 19.87 -4.75 15.27
C ALA A 16 19.54 -4.74 13.77
N PRO A 17 19.66 -5.87 13.04
CA PRO A 17 19.29 -5.92 11.64
C PRO A 17 17.80 -5.59 11.50
N VAL A 18 17.52 -4.44 10.89
CA VAL A 18 16.17 -4.03 10.54
C VAL A 18 15.70 -4.94 9.40
N VAL A 19 14.80 -5.86 9.70
CA VAL A 19 14.21 -6.74 8.67
C VAL A 19 13.08 -5.97 8.01
N PRO A 20 13.17 -5.66 6.70
CA PRO A 20 12.16 -4.88 6.01
C PRO A 20 10.84 -5.64 5.90
N THR A 21 9.74 -4.90 5.96
CA THR A 21 8.41 -5.42 5.68
C THR A 21 8.16 -5.33 4.18
N ARG A 22 7.65 -6.42 3.59
CA ARG A 22 7.21 -6.46 2.18
C ARG A 22 5.71 -6.32 2.09
N PHE A 23 5.26 -5.49 1.16
CA PHE A 23 3.85 -5.22 0.92
C PHE A 23 3.47 -5.75 -0.46
N TYR A 24 2.39 -6.51 -0.52
CA TYR A 24 1.85 -7.09 -1.74
C TYR A 24 0.37 -6.70 -1.85
N ILE A 25 0.05 -5.90 -2.86
CA ILE A 25 -1.33 -5.50 -3.14
C ILE A 25 -1.68 -6.01 -4.52
N SER A 26 -2.83 -6.66 -4.62
CA SER A 26 -3.37 -7.17 -5.88
C SER A 26 -4.87 -6.94 -5.93
N GLY A 27 -5.45 -7.09 -7.11
CA GLY A 27 -6.88 -6.91 -7.24
C GLY A 27 -7.37 -6.72 -8.65
N THR A 28 -8.62 -6.26 -8.74
CA THR A 28 -9.26 -5.85 -9.98
C THR A 28 -9.78 -4.43 -9.85
N VAL A 29 -9.50 -3.60 -10.86
CA VAL A 29 -10.13 -2.29 -11.07
C VAL A 29 -11.20 -2.46 -12.13
N SER A 30 -12.39 -1.91 -11.89
CA SER A 30 -13.51 -1.90 -12.82
C SER A 30 -14.05 -0.50 -13.06
N CYS A 31 -14.47 -0.24 -14.30
CA CYS A 31 -15.16 0.98 -14.73
C CYS A 31 -16.27 0.59 -15.73
N GLN A 32 -17.51 0.99 -15.44
CA GLN A 32 -18.67 0.76 -16.29
C GLN A 32 -18.76 1.73 -17.48
N SER A 33 -18.10 2.89 -17.39
CA SER A 33 -18.01 3.83 -18.51
C SER A 33 -17.16 3.26 -19.63
N SER A 34 -17.50 3.58 -20.88
CA SER A 34 -16.72 3.14 -22.03
C SER A 34 -15.28 3.66 -21.93
N PRO A 35 -14.25 2.82 -22.16
CA PRO A 35 -12.87 3.25 -22.30
C PRO A 35 -12.68 4.41 -23.31
N PRO A 36 -11.57 5.16 -23.24
CA PRO A 36 -10.42 4.94 -22.35
C PRO A 36 -10.64 5.49 -20.94
N TRP A 37 -10.08 4.81 -19.95
CA TRP A 37 -9.96 5.31 -18.58
C TRP A 37 -8.62 4.86 -18.00
N CYS A 38 -8.09 5.68 -17.10
CA CYS A 38 -6.81 5.52 -16.45
C CYS A 38 -6.95 5.63 -14.94
N TYR A 39 -6.03 4.97 -14.24
CA TYR A 39 -5.94 5.03 -12.79
C TYR A 39 -4.49 5.02 -12.32
N THR A 40 -4.30 5.48 -11.09
CA THR A 40 -3.10 5.32 -10.28
C THR A 40 -3.53 4.85 -8.90
N ILE A 41 -2.91 3.80 -8.40
CA ILE A 41 -3.07 3.30 -7.04
C ILE A 41 -1.72 3.46 -6.34
N GLN A 42 -1.72 4.08 -5.17
CA GLN A 42 -0.54 4.24 -4.32
C GLN A 42 -0.81 3.58 -2.98
N LEU A 43 0.12 2.78 -2.48
CA LEU A 43 0.14 2.38 -1.09
C LEU A 43 0.91 3.42 -0.30
N LEU A 44 0.25 4.00 0.69
CA LEU A 44 0.78 5.03 1.57
C LEU A 44 0.99 4.47 2.97
N GLU A 45 2.08 4.89 3.58
CA GLU A 45 2.26 4.92 5.03
C GLU A 45 1.84 6.31 5.53
N LEU A 46 0.91 6.35 6.47
CA LEU A 46 0.37 7.59 7.02
C LEU A 46 1.16 7.99 8.27
N ASP A 47 2.27 8.69 8.06
CA ASP A 47 3.08 9.24 9.15
C ASP A 47 2.60 10.64 9.58
N SER A 48 2.93 11.01 10.82
CA SER A 48 2.47 12.26 11.45
C SER A 48 3.03 13.55 10.81
N ASN A 49 4.09 13.45 10.00
CA ASN A 49 4.70 14.61 9.32
C ASN A 49 4.56 14.57 7.80
N PHE A 50 4.73 13.42 7.15
CA PHE A 50 4.57 13.26 5.70
C PHE A 50 4.10 11.84 5.37
N ASN A 51 3.05 11.73 4.55
CA ASN A 51 2.62 10.42 4.06
C ASN A 51 3.61 9.92 3.01
N ASP A 52 4.24 8.79 3.28
CA ASP A 52 5.23 8.21 2.39
C ASP A 52 4.57 7.26 1.40
N VAL A 53 4.88 7.44 0.10
CA VAL A 53 4.46 6.49 -0.94
C VAL A 53 5.39 5.28 -0.86
N ILE A 54 4.88 4.16 -0.35
CA ILE A 54 5.61 2.89 -0.29
C ILE A 54 5.86 2.36 -1.70
N THR A 55 4.81 2.34 -2.51
CA THR A 55 4.82 1.81 -3.89
C THR A 55 3.56 2.27 -4.63
N SER A 56 3.57 2.17 -5.96
CA SER A 56 2.44 2.56 -6.79
C SER A 56 2.34 1.74 -8.07
N VAL A 57 1.15 1.74 -8.66
CA VAL A 57 0.88 1.21 -9.99
C VAL A 57 -0.05 2.18 -10.73
N SER A 58 0.18 2.34 -12.02
CA SER A 58 -0.72 3.07 -12.91
C SER A 58 -1.05 2.23 -14.13
N GLY A 59 -2.26 2.41 -14.65
CA GLY A 59 -2.73 1.71 -15.84
C GLY A 59 -3.77 2.52 -16.57
N CYS A 60 -3.89 2.28 -17.87
CA CYS A 60 -5.00 2.75 -18.69
C CYS A 60 -5.58 1.54 -19.42
N GLU A 61 -6.90 1.41 -19.39
CA GLU A 61 -7.61 0.40 -20.14
C GLU A 61 -8.30 1.06 -21.33
N LEU A 62 -8.18 0.42 -22.48
CA LEU A 62 -8.61 0.97 -23.78
C LEU A 62 -9.83 0.23 -24.33
N THR A 63 -10.14 -0.95 -23.81
CA THR A 63 -11.13 -1.85 -24.41
C THR A 63 -12.00 -2.59 -23.39
N ASN A 64 -11.43 -2.97 -22.23
CA ASN A 64 -12.13 -3.75 -21.24
C ASN A 64 -12.78 -2.87 -20.16
N PRO A 65 -13.87 -3.32 -19.53
CA PRO A 65 -14.39 -2.66 -18.35
C PRO A 65 -13.57 -2.95 -17.10
N ASN A 66 -12.69 -3.96 -17.12
CA ASN A 66 -11.97 -4.44 -15.95
C ASN A 66 -10.49 -4.67 -16.28
N GLN A 67 -9.62 -4.37 -15.33
CA GLN A 67 -8.19 -4.65 -15.40
C GLN A 67 -7.68 -5.22 -14.08
N LYS A 68 -6.93 -6.32 -14.15
CA LYS A 68 -6.22 -6.87 -12.99
C LYS A 68 -4.94 -6.09 -12.74
N PHE A 69 -4.57 -5.92 -11.49
CA PHE A 69 -3.31 -5.31 -11.10
C PHE A 69 -2.64 -6.09 -9.97
N SER A 70 -1.33 -5.92 -9.88
CA SER A 70 -0.53 -6.36 -8.74
C SER A 70 0.69 -5.47 -8.66
N PHE A 71 1.06 -5.07 -7.45
CA PHE A 71 2.28 -4.32 -7.20
C PHE A 71 2.83 -4.67 -5.82
N GLU A 72 4.14 -4.52 -5.69
CA GLU A 72 4.86 -4.79 -4.47
C GLU A 72 5.75 -3.62 -4.09
N GLY A 73 6.07 -3.55 -2.81
CA GLY A 73 6.96 -2.56 -2.24
C GLY A 73 7.56 -3.11 -0.96
N TRP A 74 8.52 -2.38 -0.41
CA TRP A 74 9.09 -2.71 0.88
C TRP A 74 9.50 -1.45 1.61
N GLN A 75 9.39 -1.48 2.94
CA GLN A 75 9.95 -0.45 3.80
C GLN A 75 10.74 -1.10 4.93
N PRO A 76 11.92 -0.55 5.24
CA PRO A 76 12.72 -1.04 6.36
C PRO A 76 12.07 -0.66 7.69
N TRP A 77 11.39 0.47 7.74
CA TRP A 77 11.06 1.13 8.99
C TRP A 77 9.74 1.90 8.86
N ASP A 78 9.06 2.02 10.00
CA ASP A 78 7.71 2.52 10.19
C ASP A 78 7.67 3.88 10.91
N GLY A 79 8.74 4.66 10.77
CA GLY A 79 8.90 5.89 11.54
C GLY A 79 9.18 5.68 13.04
N LEU A 80 9.11 6.78 13.80
CA LEU A 80 9.49 6.83 15.21
C LEU A 80 8.28 6.56 16.14
N PHE A 81 8.44 5.61 17.06
CA PHE A 81 7.73 5.47 18.36
C PHE A 81 6.49 4.57 18.49
N ASP A 82 5.84 4.05 17.44
CA ASP A 82 4.63 3.21 17.62
C ASP A 82 4.71 1.77 17.11
N TRP A 83 5.73 1.35 16.35
CA TRP A 83 5.95 -0.05 15.91
C TRP A 83 4.86 -0.60 14.96
N HIS A 84 4.07 0.29 14.34
CA HIS A 84 3.03 -0.05 13.38
C HIS A 84 3.16 0.78 12.11
N PHE A 85 2.73 0.21 10.99
CA PHE A 85 2.46 0.96 9.77
C PHE A 85 0.97 1.32 9.70
N GLU A 86 0.64 2.59 9.48
CA GLU A 86 -0.70 3.06 9.16
C GLU A 86 -0.90 3.05 7.64
N LEU A 87 -1.46 1.97 7.10
CA LEU A 87 -1.50 1.75 5.67
C LEU A 87 -2.80 2.22 5.02
N GLU A 88 -2.69 2.91 3.90
CA GLU A 88 -3.83 3.37 3.08
C GLU A 88 -3.55 3.19 1.59
N LEU A 89 -4.55 2.79 0.80
CA LEU A 89 -4.51 3.01 -0.65
C LEU A 89 -5.08 4.38 -1.00
N LEU A 90 -4.32 5.16 -1.76
CA LEU A 90 -4.81 6.33 -2.47
C LEU A 90 -4.99 5.96 -3.95
N ILE A 91 -6.23 6.06 -4.43
CA ILE A 91 -6.58 5.74 -5.81
C ILE A 91 -7.04 7.01 -6.51
N LYS A 92 -6.48 7.30 -7.67
CA LYS A 92 -6.87 8.42 -8.54
C LYS A 92 -7.26 7.91 -9.91
N HIS A 93 -8.33 8.42 -10.50
CA HIS A 93 -8.80 7.95 -11.82
C HIS A 93 -9.60 9.00 -12.59
N ASP A 94 -9.83 8.72 -13.86
CA ASP A 94 -10.69 9.51 -14.77
C ASP A 94 -11.84 8.68 -15.37
N CYS A 95 -12.15 7.51 -14.80
CA CYS A 95 -13.33 6.73 -15.18
C CYS A 95 -14.62 7.57 -15.17
N GLY A 96 -15.31 7.64 -16.32
CA GLY A 96 -16.58 8.36 -16.46
C GLY A 96 -16.48 9.88 -16.47
N LEU A 97 -15.27 10.42 -16.59
CA LEU A 97 -15.02 11.85 -16.67
C LEU A 97 -14.74 12.32 -18.11
N GLU A 98 -15.07 13.57 -18.41
CA GLU A 98 -14.56 14.23 -19.61
C GLU A 98 -13.08 14.63 -19.43
N ILE A 99 -12.35 14.82 -20.53
CA ILE A 99 -10.91 15.14 -20.50
C ILE A 99 -10.61 16.42 -19.72
N THR A 100 -11.57 17.35 -19.65
CA THR A 100 -11.46 18.63 -18.94
C THR A 100 -11.72 18.54 -17.45
N ASP A 101 -12.24 17.41 -16.97
CA ASP A 101 -12.62 17.24 -15.57
C ASP A 101 -11.42 16.87 -14.70
N GLU A 102 -11.48 17.27 -13.42
CA GLU A 102 -10.48 16.87 -12.45
C GLU A 102 -10.61 15.39 -12.09
N LYS A 103 -9.48 14.69 -12.02
CA LYS A 103 -9.45 13.27 -11.63
C LYS A 103 -10.08 13.06 -10.26
N GLN A 104 -10.91 12.03 -10.17
CA GLN A 104 -11.51 11.61 -8.90
C GLN A 104 -10.47 10.90 -8.03
N SER A 105 -10.67 10.98 -6.72
CA SER A 105 -9.79 10.38 -5.71
C SER A 105 -10.61 9.62 -4.68
N MET A 106 -10.13 8.44 -4.31
CA MET A 106 -10.74 7.57 -3.31
C MET A 106 -9.66 6.91 -2.46
N ARG A 107 -10.04 6.51 -1.24
CA ARG A 107 -9.14 6.00 -0.22
C ARG A 107 -9.65 4.71 0.37
N LEU A 108 -8.74 3.78 0.65
CA LEU A 108 -9.02 2.55 1.41
C LEU A 108 -7.99 2.42 2.54
N SER A 109 -8.44 2.63 3.78
CA SER A 109 -7.59 2.41 4.95
C SER A 109 -7.55 0.91 5.30
N PHE A 110 -6.35 0.42 5.62
CA PHE A 110 -6.15 -0.92 6.18
C PHE A 110 -5.95 -0.90 7.69
N GLY A 111 -5.92 0.28 8.31
CA GLY A 111 -5.60 0.47 9.72
C GLY A 111 -4.12 0.19 10.04
N GLN A 112 -3.87 -0.12 11.31
CA GLN A 112 -2.52 -0.37 11.82
C GLN A 112 -2.04 -1.79 11.50
N PHE A 113 -0.78 -1.90 11.08
CA PHE A 113 -0.13 -3.17 10.80
C PHE A 113 1.19 -3.29 11.55
N TYR A 114 1.30 -4.28 12.43
CA TYR A 114 2.49 -4.53 13.24
C TYR A 114 3.74 -4.82 12.40
N ARG A 115 4.80 -4.04 12.60
CA ARG A 115 6.08 -4.17 11.88
C ARG A 115 6.76 -5.54 12.02
N VAL A 116 6.51 -6.26 13.11
CA VAL A 116 7.10 -7.60 13.32
C VAL A 116 6.66 -8.61 12.26
N LYS A 117 5.56 -8.35 11.55
CA LYS A 117 5.16 -9.16 10.40
C LYS A 117 5.90 -8.67 9.16
N HIS A 118 6.85 -9.46 8.69
CA HIS A 118 7.66 -9.14 7.50
C HIS A 118 6.87 -9.12 6.18
N THR A 119 5.57 -9.42 6.19
CA THR A 119 4.76 -9.49 4.99
C THR A 119 3.33 -9.04 5.24
N PHE A 120 2.92 -8.03 4.47
CA PHE A 120 1.55 -7.55 4.35
C PHE A 120 1.02 -7.95 2.98
N LYS A 121 -0.12 -8.67 2.93
CA LYS A 121 -0.78 -9.01 1.67
C LYS A 121 -2.24 -8.60 1.72
N LYS A 122 -2.71 -7.93 0.67
CA LYS A 122 -4.12 -7.61 0.48
C LYS A 122 -4.53 -7.84 -0.96
N GLU A 123 -5.74 -8.35 -1.11
CA GLU A 123 -6.44 -8.42 -2.38
C GLU A 123 -7.66 -7.51 -2.28
N VAL A 124 -7.89 -6.67 -3.28
CA VAL A 124 -8.96 -5.65 -3.24
C VAL A 124 -9.74 -5.60 -4.55
N ASN A 125 -11.02 -5.24 -4.44
CA ASN A 125 -11.84 -4.84 -5.57
C ASN A 125 -12.04 -3.33 -5.55
N ILE A 126 -11.88 -2.69 -6.71
CA ILE A 126 -12.00 -1.24 -6.88
C ILE A 126 -13.02 -0.99 -7.99
N ASP A 127 -14.18 -0.40 -7.65
CA ASP A 127 -15.20 0.03 -8.61
C ASP A 127 -15.11 1.56 -8.77
N LEU A 128 -14.46 1.99 -9.86
CA LEU A 128 -14.23 3.41 -10.18
C LEU A 128 -15.50 4.13 -10.62
N SER A 129 -16.55 3.40 -11.04
CA SER A 129 -17.81 4.04 -11.41
C SER A 129 -18.64 4.42 -10.19
N LYS A 130 -18.44 3.72 -9.07
CA LYS A 130 -19.13 3.98 -7.81
C LYS A 130 -18.22 4.61 -6.75
N ASN A 131 -16.92 4.74 -7.03
CA ASN A 131 -15.90 5.15 -6.07
C ASN A 131 -15.89 4.29 -4.80
N THR A 132 -16.06 2.98 -4.96
CA THR A 132 -16.10 2.02 -3.85
C THR A 132 -14.90 1.09 -3.88
N THR A 133 -14.41 0.75 -2.69
CA THR A 133 -13.35 -0.25 -2.51
C THR A 133 -13.80 -1.32 -1.52
N GLU A 134 -13.34 -2.55 -1.75
CA GLU A 134 -13.60 -3.67 -0.85
C GLU A 134 -12.35 -4.53 -0.71
N VAL A 135 -12.00 -4.90 0.52
CA VAL A 135 -10.97 -5.90 0.77
C VAL A 135 -11.59 -7.28 0.56
N ILE A 136 -11.00 -8.08 -0.32
CA ILE A 136 -11.40 -9.47 -0.50
C ILE A 136 -10.85 -10.24 0.70
N VAL A 137 -11.75 -10.63 1.61
CA VAL A 137 -11.38 -11.50 2.72
C VAL A 137 -11.11 -12.89 2.14
N THR A 138 -9.84 -13.22 1.92
CA THR A 138 -9.48 -14.61 1.65
C THR A 138 -9.65 -15.37 2.97
N PRO A 139 -10.53 -16.38 3.06
CA PRO A 139 -10.60 -17.21 4.26
C PRO A 139 -9.22 -17.86 4.47
N THR A 140 -8.59 -17.53 5.59
CA THR A 140 -7.42 -18.25 6.06
C THR A 140 -7.80 -19.72 6.18
N LYS A 141 -7.25 -20.57 5.30
CA LYS A 141 -7.20 -22.00 5.59
C LYS A 141 -6.39 -22.16 6.87
N SER A 142 -7.07 -22.44 7.97
CA SER A 142 -6.47 -23.03 9.16
C SER A 142 -5.86 -24.36 8.72
N TRP A 143 -4.55 -24.42 8.67
CA TRP A 143 -3.88 -25.71 8.66
C TRP A 143 -3.93 -26.20 10.11
N GLU A 144 -4.79 -27.19 10.35
CA GLU A 144 -4.75 -28.07 11.53
C GLU A 144 -3.41 -28.82 11.61
#